data_AF-A0A2V9V897-F1
#
_entry.id   AF-A0A2V9V897-F1
#
_cell.length_a   1.000
_cell.length_b   1.000
_cell.length_c   1.000
_cell.angle_alpha   90.00
_cell.angle_beta   90.00
_cell.angle_gamma   90.00
#
_symmetry.space_group_name_H-M   'P 1'
#
loop_
_entity.id
_entity.type
_entity.pdbx_description
1 polymer ?
#
loop_
_entity_poly.entity_id
_entity_poly.type
_entity_poly.pdbx_seq_one_letter_code
_entity_poly.pdbx_strand_id
1 'polypeptide(L)'
;MKSSCARQVFFLLLAEIVLSLLASAQTPPPWMPCSGANLVDQSFPTAGPEVTHWRLCWDTVPGNGLLIRWAYFRKSPTSNWLFLLWDARLSEIFVPYHTGSPRYYDVEYMFPLTPVGAQDCPAAVGGTVFGGNVCKQVHDRGLAWKSDNDVRRGEELILWSALAAAWYNYVIEWTFRDDGVVIGRVGATSSNSPSDPWETHMHNPIWRLDVDLNGWPNDSVALGTHIESLPGPSATDVEPVFTVEAGLPWDPHAFNSLNVSDKFLKNGKGDQTEYQLIPLPTGGLSRHLEAFTQQDFWVTHYNWTEMSARDLLSYITPPEPVADTDVVLWYKGSIHHHPRDEDGEIVNGYWHGVALVMWTGFMFKPHDLFDRTPFYP
;
A
#
# COMPACT_ATOMS: atom_id res chain seq x y z
N MET A 1 46.96 -4.60 81.07
CA MET A 1 48.09 -4.55 80.13
C MET A 1 47.57 -4.96 78.75
N LYS A 2 47.83 -4.11 77.73
CA LYS A 2 47.95 -4.35 76.26
C LYS A 2 47.41 -5.69 75.72
N SER A 3 46.66 -5.85 74.62
CA SER A 3 46.45 -5.09 73.38
C SER A 3 45.56 -5.96 72.47
N SER A 4 44.65 -5.40 71.65
CA SER A 4 44.69 -5.46 70.15
C SER A 4 43.39 -6.10 69.62
N CYS A 5 42.55 -5.34 68.89
CA CYS A 5 42.32 -5.43 67.43
C CYS A 5 41.49 -6.68 67.03
N ALA A 6 40.35 -6.63 66.31
CA ALA A 6 39.93 -5.73 65.25
C ALA A 6 38.38 -5.66 65.18
N ARG A 7 37.84 -4.49 64.83
CA ARG A 7 36.44 -4.33 64.39
C ARG A 7 36.43 -4.39 62.86
N GLN A 8 35.84 -5.45 62.30
CA GLN A 8 35.45 -5.49 60.89
C GLN A 8 34.19 -4.64 60.70
N VAL A 9 34.35 -3.54 59.95
CA VAL A 9 33.25 -2.71 59.46
C VAL A 9 32.75 -3.38 58.18
N PHE A 10 31.55 -3.96 58.23
CA PHE A 10 30.81 -4.35 57.03
C PHE A 10 30.25 -3.09 56.37
N PHE A 11 30.88 -2.63 55.30
CA PHE A 11 30.27 -1.68 54.38
C PHE A 11 29.26 -2.43 53.51
N LEU A 12 27.96 -2.23 53.78
CA LEU A 12 26.90 -2.55 52.85
C LEU A 12 26.96 -1.53 51.70
N LEU A 13 27.53 -1.92 50.55
CA LEU A 13 27.30 -1.21 49.29
C LEU A 13 25.85 -1.51 48.86
N LEU A 14 24.96 -0.54 49.07
CA LEU A 14 23.72 -0.44 48.32
C LEU A 14 24.08 -0.02 46.90
N ALA A 15 24.13 -0.99 45.97
CA ALA A 15 24.14 -0.70 44.55
C ALA A 15 22.70 -0.37 44.15
N GLU A 16 22.38 0.92 44.06
CA GLU A 16 21.17 1.37 43.37
C GLU A 16 21.34 1.08 41.87
N ILE A 17 20.70 0.00 41.42
CA ILE A 17 20.47 -0.24 39.99
C ILE A 17 19.38 0.75 39.57
N VAL A 18 19.80 1.91 39.07
CA VAL A 18 18.93 2.77 38.27
C VAL A 18 18.73 2.04 36.95
N LEU A 19 17.65 1.27 36.85
CA LEU A 19 17.19 0.74 35.58
C LEU A 19 16.65 1.93 34.78
N SER A 20 17.50 2.53 33.96
CA SER A 20 17.11 3.51 32.97
C SER A 20 16.15 2.82 32.00
N LEU A 21 14.84 2.98 32.22
CA LEU A 21 13.84 2.83 31.17
C LEU A 21 14.14 3.95 30.16
N LEU A 22 15.08 3.68 29.25
CA LEU A 22 15.15 4.39 27.99
C LEU A 22 13.87 3.99 27.25
N ALA A 23 12.79 4.74 27.49
CA ALA A 23 11.75 4.86 26.49
C ALA A 23 12.50 5.29 25.23
N SER A 24 12.54 4.40 24.22
CA SER A 24 13.03 4.75 22.91
C SER A 24 12.27 6.00 22.48
N ALA A 25 12.95 7.14 22.47
CA ALA A 25 12.37 8.36 21.95
C ALA A 25 12.22 8.12 20.45
N GLN A 26 10.98 7.84 20.04
CA GLN A 26 10.62 7.64 18.64
C GLN A 26 11.17 8.82 17.86
N THR A 27 12.00 8.55 16.85
CA THR A 27 12.59 9.58 16.01
C THR A 27 11.46 10.41 15.42
N PRO A 28 11.55 11.76 15.48
CA PRO A 28 10.53 12.59 14.88
C PRO A 28 10.39 12.23 13.40
N PRO A 29 9.16 12.23 12.85
CA PRO A 29 8.93 11.91 11.46
C PRO A 29 9.84 12.76 10.57
N PRO A 30 10.47 12.18 9.52
CA PRO A 30 11.25 12.93 8.56
C PRO A 30 10.52 14.18 8.06
N TRP A 31 11.27 15.26 7.81
CA TRP A 31 10.68 16.49 7.30
C TRP A 31 9.96 16.23 5.96
N MET A 32 8.70 16.64 5.88
CA MET A 32 7.86 16.46 4.70
C MET A 32 8.13 17.57 3.66
N PRO A 33 8.65 17.24 2.46
CA PRO A 33 9.11 18.23 1.49
C PRO A 33 8.04 18.70 0.50
N CYS A 34 6.79 18.86 0.94
CA CYS A 34 5.70 19.39 0.10
C CYS A 34 4.87 20.45 0.82
N SER A 35 4.13 21.24 0.04
CA SER A 35 3.23 22.29 0.55
C SER A 35 2.14 22.60 -0.46
N GLY A 36 1.18 23.45 -0.07
CA GLY A 36 0.11 23.90 -0.97
C GLY A 36 -0.77 22.74 -1.43
N ALA A 37 -1.01 22.65 -2.74
CA ALA A 37 -1.89 21.63 -3.30
C ALA A 37 -1.33 20.20 -3.16
N ASN A 38 0.00 20.04 -3.15
CA ASN A 38 0.68 18.74 -3.07
C ASN A 38 0.71 18.15 -1.65
N LEU A 39 0.30 18.91 -0.64
CA LEU A 39 0.17 18.45 0.74
C LEU A 39 -1.28 18.09 1.03
N VAL A 40 -1.52 16.88 1.50
CA VAL A 40 -2.77 16.52 2.17
C VAL A 40 -2.54 16.44 3.67
N ASP A 41 -3.35 17.19 4.41
CA ASP A 41 -3.42 17.17 5.87
C ASP A 41 -4.88 16.94 6.24
N GLN A 42 -5.24 15.68 6.51
CA GLN A 42 -6.62 15.23 6.63
C GLN A 42 -6.90 14.58 7.99
N SER A 43 -7.70 15.27 8.79
CA SER A 43 -8.28 14.74 10.03
C SER A 43 -9.57 13.96 9.74
N PHE A 44 -9.81 12.89 10.49
CA PHE A 44 -11.05 12.11 10.46
C PHE A 44 -11.72 12.20 11.82
N PRO A 45 -12.73 13.08 11.98
CA PRO A 45 -13.50 13.14 13.21
C PRO A 45 -14.47 11.96 13.36
N THR A 46 -14.96 11.40 12.25
CA THR A 46 -16.07 10.44 12.12
C THR A 46 -17.40 10.96 12.72
N ALA A 47 -17.38 11.37 14.00
CA ALA A 47 -18.37 12.18 14.69
C ALA A 47 -17.70 12.89 15.89
N GLY A 48 -17.77 14.22 15.96
CA GLY A 48 -17.22 15.00 17.07
C GLY A 48 -15.76 15.46 16.85
N PRO A 49 -14.87 15.42 17.86
CA PRO A 49 -13.49 15.88 17.73
C PRO A 49 -12.66 14.94 16.85
N GLU A 50 -11.48 15.41 16.40
CA GLU A 50 -10.54 14.61 15.63
C GLU A 50 -10.22 13.27 16.33
N VAL A 51 -10.25 12.18 15.55
CA VAL A 51 -9.95 10.84 16.05
C VAL A 51 -8.67 10.31 15.45
N THR A 52 -8.50 10.39 14.14
CA THR A 52 -7.25 10.03 13.45
C THR A 52 -6.86 11.06 12.41
N HIS A 53 -5.62 10.97 11.94
CA HIS A 53 -5.05 11.94 11.01
C HIS A 53 -4.14 11.27 9.99
N TRP A 54 -4.31 11.64 8.73
CA TRP A 54 -3.37 11.35 7.65
C TRP A 54 -2.69 12.62 7.17
N ARG A 55 -1.36 12.59 7.07
CA ARG A 55 -0.59 13.63 6.40
C ARG A 55 0.29 12.99 5.34
N LEU A 56 0.22 13.48 4.11
CA LEU A 56 1.00 12.92 3.01
C LEU A 56 1.30 13.97 1.93
N CYS A 57 2.34 13.72 1.17
CA CYS A 57 2.56 14.38 -0.11
C CYS A 57 1.98 13.53 -1.24
N TRP A 58 1.60 14.21 -2.31
CA TRP A 58 1.36 13.56 -3.59
C TRP A 58 2.06 14.34 -4.70
N ASP A 59 2.39 13.62 -5.76
CA ASP A 59 3.00 14.16 -6.97
C ASP A 59 2.49 13.41 -8.20
N THR A 60 2.79 13.92 -9.38
CA THR A 60 2.46 13.28 -10.65
C THR A 60 3.70 13.18 -11.51
N VAL A 61 3.99 11.98 -12.02
CA VAL A 61 5.11 11.73 -12.92
C VAL A 61 4.56 11.21 -14.26
N PRO A 62 4.97 11.77 -15.41
CA PRO A 62 4.57 11.25 -16.72
C PRO A 62 4.82 9.73 -16.83
N GLY A 63 3.86 9.00 -17.38
CA GLY A 63 3.90 7.53 -17.41
C GLY A 63 3.43 6.88 -16.11
N ASN A 64 4.06 7.17 -14.96
CA ASN A 64 3.67 6.56 -13.68
C ASN A 64 2.31 7.06 -13.15
N GLY A 65 1.89 8.27 -13.52
CA GLY A 65 0.63 8.88 -13.10
C GLY A 65 0.70 9.51 -11.71
N LEU A 66 -0.26 9.21 -10.82
CA LEU A 66 -0.35 9.73 -9.45
C LEU A 66 0.44 8.88 -8.45
N LEU A 67 1.25 9.55 -7.63
CA LEU A 67 2.13 8.94 -6.63
C LEU A 67 1.82 9.50 -5.25
N ILE A 68 2.05 8.68 -4.23
CA ILE A 68 2.04 9.09 -2.82
C ILE A 68 3.47 9.10 -2.32
N ARG A 69 3.80 10.11 -1.52
CA ARG A 69 5.11 10.22 -0.87
C ARG A 69 4.96 10.72 0.55
N TRP A 70 5.88 10.33 1.44
CA TRP A 70 5.90 10.78 2.83
C TRP A 70 4.55 10.60 3.55
N ALA A 71 3.96 9.40 3.48
CA ALA A 71 2.67 9.13 4.12
C ALA A 71 2.84 8.86 5.62
N TYR A 72 2.19 9.68 6.44
CA TYR A 72 2.15 9.56 7.88
C TYR A 72 0.72 9.37 8.38
N PHE A 73 0.59 8.51 9.39
CA PHE A 73 -0.66 8.28 10.09
C PHE A 73 -0.53 8.61 11.57
N ARG A 74 -1.60 9.12 12.16
CA ARG A 74 -1.71 9.33 13.60
C ARG A 74 -3.00 8.71 14.12
N LYS A 75 -2.86 7.73 15.01
CA LYS A 75 -3.98 6.95 15.57
C LYS A 75 -4.82 7.66 16.65
N SER A 76 -4.34 8.78 17.19
CA SER A 76 -5.09 9.67 18.08
C SER A 76 -4.45 11.07 18.16
N PRO A 77 -5.16 12.14 18.58
CA PRO A 77 -4.58 13.47 18.74
C PRO A 77 -3.33 13.55 19.63
N THR A 78 -3.18 12.60 20.55
CA THR A 78 -2.05 12.51 21.49
C THR A 78 -1.00 11.48 21.10
N SER A 79 -1.22 10.70 20.04
CA SER A 79 -0.27 9.71 19.57
C SER A 79 0.85 10.36 18.77
N ASN A 80 2.02 9.71 18.74
CA ASN A 80 3.07 10.06 17.80
C ASN A 80 2.61 9.78 16.36
N TRP A 81 3.25 10.45 15.41
CA TRP A 81 3.10 10.14 13.99
C TRP A 81 3.83 8.84 13.67
N LEU A 82 3.14 7.94 12.99
CA LEU A 82 3.71 6.77 12.35
C LEU A 82 4.10 7.14 10.93
N PHE A 83 5.37 6.96 10.56
CA PHE A 83 5.77 6.96 9.16
C PHE A 83 5.42 5.62 8.54
N LEU A 84 4.86 5.61 7.32
CA LEU A 84 4.41 4.39 6.66
C LEU A 84 4.98 4.19 5.26
N LEU A 85 4.94 5.21 4.41
CA LEU A 85 5.41 5.10 3.02
C LEU A 85 6.29 6.28 2.66
N TRP A 86 7.54 6.02 2.26
CA TRP A 86 8.37 7.06 1.66
C TRP A 86 7.92 7.38 0.23
N ASP A 87 7.65 6.34 -0.55
CA ASP A 87 7.23 6.44 -1.94
C ASP A 87 6.30 5.28 -2.32
N ALA A 88 5.17 5.57 -2.96
CA ALA A 88 4.26 4.56 -3.47
C ALA A 88 3.74 4.98 -4.84
N ARG A 89 3.95 4.12 -5.84
CA ARG A 89 3.63 4.41 -7.24
C ARG A 89 3.34 3.15 -8.05
N LEU A 90 2.79 3.35 -9.23
CA LEU A 90 2.90 2.35 -10.29
C LEU A 90 4.30 2.42 -10.90
N SER A 91 4.95 1.28 -11.00
CA SER A 91 6.22 1.12 -11.72
C SER A 91 5.99 0.77 -13.18
N GLU A 92 4.94 0.00 -13.48
CA GLU A 92 4.58 -0.37 -14.85
C GLU A 92 3.07 -0.63 -14.95
N ILE A 93 2.51 -0.48 -16.16
CA ILE A 93 1.22 -1.03 -16.56
C ILE A 93 1.46 -1.86 -17.82
N PHE A 94 1.54 -3.18 -17.64
CA PHE A 94 1.89 -4.12 -18.71
C PHE A 94 0.65 -4.69 -19.40
N VAL A 95 0.55 -4.53 -20.73
CA VAL A 95 -0.66 -4.84 -21.52
C VAL A 95 -0.36 -5.80 -22.68
N PRO A 96 -0.35 -7.11 -22.43
CA PRO A 96 -0.23 -8.11 -23.48
C PRO A 96 -1.59 -8.45 -24.10
N TYR A 97 -1.66 -8.40 -25.43
CA TYR A 97 -2.79 -8.90 -26.21
C TYR A 97 -2.72 -10.43 -26.38
N HIS A 98 -3.87 -11.10 -26.49
CA HIS A 98 -3.96 -12.58 -26.47
C HIS A 98 -3.37 -13.26 -27.69
N THR A 99 -3.45 -12.61 -28.85
CA THR A 99 -2.72 -12.96 -30.07
C THR A 99 -1.19 -12.96 -29.91
N GLY A 100 -0.67 -12.44 -28.79
CA GLY A 100 0.75 -12.39 -28.43
C GLY A 100 1.43 -11.09 -28.83
N SER A 101 0.79 -10.26 -29.65
CA SER A 101 1.26 -8.94 -30.07
C SER A 101 0.06 -8.03 -30.35
N PRO A 102 0.09 -6.75 -29.96
CA PRO A 102 1.18 -6.06 -29.28
C PRO A 102 1.28 -6.42 -27.78
N ARG A 103 2.41 -6.02 -27.18
CA ARG A 103 2.68 -6.13 -25.73
C ARG A 103 3.18 -4.77 -25.26
N TYR A 104 2.31 -3.97 -24.66
CA TYR A 104 2.64 -2.60 -24.28
C TYR A 104 3.18 -2.52 -22.85
N TYR A 105 4.06 -1.55 -22.66
CA TYR A 105 4.67 -1.14 -21.38
C TYR A 105 4.31 0.34 -21.22
N ASP A 106 3.11 0.60 -20.69
CA ASP A 106 2.47 1.92 -20.85
C ASP A 106 3.19 3.04 -20.10
N VAL A 107 3.94 2.70 -19.04
CA VAL A 107 4.73 3.70 -18.30
C VAL A 107 5.85 4.29 -19.17
N GLU A 108 6.45 3.50 -20.08
CA GLU A 108 7.57 3.94 -20.93
C GLU A 108 7.18 5.02 -21.95
N TYR A 109 5.91 5.07 -22.32
CA TYR A 109 5.40 6.06 -23.27
C TYR A 109 5.20 7.44 -22.65
N MET A 110 5.41 7.58 -21.33
CA MET A 110 5.32 8.86 -20.60
C MET A 110 4.00 9.60 -20.84
N PHE A 111 2.90 8.85 -20.94
CA PHE A 111 1.58 9.42 -21.20
C PHE A 111 1.22 10.51 -20.17
N PRO A 112 0.50 11.56 -20.58
CA PRO A 112 0.05 12.60 -19.67
C PRO A 112 -1.18 12.14 -18.86
N LEU A 113 -1.47 12.87 -17.79
CA LEU A 113 -2.76 12.78 -17.11
C LEU A 113 -3.84 13.50 -17.91
N THR A 114 -5.07 13.01 -17.79
CA THR A 114 -6.29 13.69 -18.23
C THR A 114 -6.65 14.83 -17.27
N PRO A 115 -7.22 15.93 -17.78
CA PRO A 115 -7.82 16.95 -16.93
C PRO A 115 -8.97 16.39 -16.09
N VAL A 116 -9.01 16.77 -14.82
CA VAL A 116 -10.09 16.46 -13.88
C VAL A 116 -10.86 17.75 -13.60
N GLY A 117 -12.15 17.73 -13.94
CA GLY A 117 -13.08 18.83 -13.70
C GLY A 117 -14.03 18.59 -12.53
N ALA A 118 -14.94 19.53 -12.33
CA ALA A 118 -15.97 19.42 -11.29
C ALA A 118 -17.00 18.30 -11.54
N GLN A 119 -17.14 17.84 -12.79
CA GLN A 119 -17.98 16.69 -13.14
C GLN A 119 -17.34 15.39 -12.66
N ASP A 120 -16.02 15.26 -12.81
CA ASP A 120 -15.24 14.10 -12.37
C ASP A 120 -15.07 14.09 -10.85
N CYS A 121 -14.89 15.27 -10.26
CA CYS A 121 -14.62 15.46 -8.83
C CYS A 121 -15.70 16.34 -8.14
N PRO A 122 -16.97 15.90 -8.08
CA PRO A 122 -18.05 16.76 -7.60
C PRO A 122 -17.96 17.03 -6.10
N ALA A 123 -18.11 18.29 -5.71
CA ALA A 123 -18.14 18.69 -4.29
C ALA A 123 -19.25 17.99 -3.49
N ALA A 124 -20.35 17.59 -4.15
CA ALA A 124 -21.46 16.88 -3.55
C ALA A 124 -21.09 15.51 -2.96
N VAL A 125 -19.99 14.89 -3.41
CA VAL A 125 -19.45 13.63 -2.87
C VAL A 125 -18.14 13.86 -2.10
N GLY A 126 -17.90 15.09 -1.65
CA GLY A 126 -16.67 15.47 -0.94
C GLY A 126 -15.48 15.78 -1.85
N GLY A 127 -15.72 15.98 -3.15
CA GLY A 127 -14.68 16.23 -4.16
C GLY A 127 -14.06 17.63 -4.10
N THR A 128 -12.76 17.71 -4.35
CA THR A 128 -11.98 18.93 -4.59
C THR A 128 -10.91 18.65 -5.64
N VAL A 129 -10.86 19.46 -6.70
CA VAL A 129 -9.84 19.34 -7.75
C VAL A 129 -8.53 19.97 -7.30
N PHE A 130 -7.44 19.21 -7.42
CA PHE A 130 -6.08 19.60 -7.16
C PHE A 130 -5.25 19.61 -8.44
N GLY A 131 -4.53 20.70 -8.68
CA GLY A 131 -3.60 20.82 -9.82
C GLY A 131 -4.23 20.67 -11.21
N GLY A 132 -5.57 20.58 -11.31
CA GLY A 132 -6.30 20.39 -12.56
C GLY A 132 -6.40 18.94 -13.05
N ASN A 133 -5.68 17.99 -12.44
CA ASN A 133 -5.61 16.59 -12.91
C ASN A 133 -5.77 15.55 -11.78
N VAL A 134 -5.93 16.00 -10.54
CA VAL A 134 -6.10 15.12 -9.37
C VAL A 134 -7.39 15.47 -8.66
N CYS A 135 -8.20 14.48 -8.33
CA CYS A 135 -9.35 14.63 -7.47
C CYS A 135 -9.01 14.18 -6.05
N LYS A 136 -9.28 15.04 -5.06
CA LYS A 136 -9.35 14.66 -3.66
C LYS A 136 -10.81 14.48 -3.27
N GLN A 137 -11.15 13.36 -2.66
CA GLN A 137 -12.47 13.12 -2.08
C GLN A 137 -12.33 12.78 -0.60
N VAL A 138 -13.24 13.28 0.22
CA VAL A 138 -13.38 12.87 1.62
C VAL A 138 -14.83 12.58 1.87
N HIS A 139 -15.15 11.34 2.20
CA HIS A 139 -16.53 10.95 2.43
C HIS A 139 -16.62 9.77 3.39
N ASP A 140 -17.87 9.52 3.79
CA ASP A 140 -18.24 8.33 4.52
C ASP A 140 -17.92 7.05 3.71
N ARG A 141 -17.28 6.06 4.34
CA ARG A 141 -16.87 4.79 3.72
C ARG A 141 -17.79 3.61 4.06
N GLY A 142 -18.98 3.89 4.58
CA GLY A 142 -19.88 2.87 5.09
C GLY A 142 -19.59 2.47 6.54
N LEU A 143 -19.94 1.24 6.88
CA LEU A 143 -19.75 0.71 8.24
C LEU A 143 -18.27 0.49 8.54
N ALA A 144 -17.79 1.08 9.64
CA ALA A 144 -16.52 0.71 10.25
C ALA A 144 -16.68 -0.53 11.12
N TRP A 145 -17.73 -0.58 11.94
CA TRP A 145 -18.14 -1.77 12.68
C TRP A 145 -19.62 -1.68 13.10
N LYS A 146 -20.20 -2.85 13.38
CA LYS A 146 -21.54 -3.03 13.94
C LYS A 146 -21.47 -4.12 15.00
N SER A 147 -21.97 -3.83 16.20
CA SER A 147 -22.32 -4.84 17.21
C SER A 147 -23.84 -4.96 17.28
N ASP A 148 -24.41 -5.86 18.09
CA ASP A 148 -25.87 -5.99 18.21
C ASP A 148 -26.55 -4.64 18.48
N ASN A 149 -26.01 -3.86 19.43
CA ASN A 149 -26.63 -2.62 19.90
C ASN A 149 -25.97 -1.34 19.36
N ASP A 150 -24.73 -1.39 18.90
CA ASP A 150 -23.96 -0.20 18.53
C ASP A 150 -23.53 -0.25 17.06
N VAL A 151 -23.30 0.93 16.49
CA VAL A 151 -22.82 1.06 15.11
C VAL A 151 -21.86 2.23 15.00
N ARG A 152 -20.83 2.06 14.17
CA ARG A 152 -19.98 3.15 13.72
C ARG A 152 -19.85 3.10 12.21
N ARG A 153 -20.05 4.26 11.58
CA ARG A 153 -19.63 4.49 10.20
C ARG A 153 -18.21 5.05 10.19
N GLY A 154 -17.47 4.82 9.12
CA GLY A 154 -16.12 5.36 8.98
C GLY A 154 -16.05 6.44 7.91
N GLU A 155 -14.88 7.06 7.82
CA GLU A 155 -14.53 8.02 6.76
C GLU A 155 -13.26 7.60 6.03
N GLU A 156 -13.13 8.00 4.77
CA GLU A 156 -11.92 7.82 3.98
C GLU A 156 -11.59 9.05 3.12
N LEU A 157 -10.30 9.22 2.87
CA LEU A 157 -9.72 10.13 1.90
C LEU A 157 -9.37 9.33 0.65
N ILE A 158 -9.76 9.82 -0.52
CA ILE A 158 -9.37 9.27 -1.81
C ILE A 158 -8.63 10.33 -2.60
N LEU A 159 -7.48 9.97 -3.17
CA LEU A 159 -6.81 10.72 -4.23
C LEU A 159 -6.85 9.89 -5.51
N TRP A 160 -7.32 10.46 -6.61
CA TRP A 160 -7.25 9.79 -7.89
C TRP A 160 -6.91 10.72 -9.05
N SER A 161 -6.27 10.16 -10.07
CA SER A 161 -6.04 10.79 -11.38
C SER A 161 -6.27 9.76 -12.47
N ALA A 162 -6.39 10.18 -13.73
CA ALA A 162 -6.50 9.25 -14.85
C ALA A 162 -5.39 9.50 -15.89
N LEU A 163 -4.58 8.48 -16.18
CA LEU A 163 -3.53 8.50 -17.20
C LEU A 163 -4.15 8.26 -18.59
N ALA A 164 -3.86 9.11 -19.58
CA ALA A 164 -4.36 8.98 -20.96
C ALA A 164 -3.44 8.10 -21.82
N ALA A 165 -3.53 6.79 -21.65
CA ALA A 165 -2.71 5.81 -22.36
C ALA A 165 -3.31 5.44 -23.73
N ALA A 166 -3.08 6.31 -24.72
CA ALA A 166 -3.60 6.19 -26.07
C ALA A 166 -5.14 6.06 -26.10
N TRP A 167 -5.69 4.87 -26.38
CA TRP A 167 -7.15 4.64 -26.38
C TRP A 167 -7.71 4.28 -24.99
N TYR A 168 -6.87 3.82 -24.06
CA TYR A 168 -7.26 3.55 -22.68
C TYR A 168 -7.01 4.76 -21.77
N ASN A 169 -7.80 4.83 -20.70
CA ASN A 169 -7.47 5.62 -19.53
C ASN A 169 -7.27 4.68 -18.33
N TYR A 170 -6.23 4.95 -17.53
CA TYR A 170 -6.01 4.26 -16.25
C TYR A 170 -6.32 5.19 -15.09
N VAL A 171 -7.40 4.91 -14.38
CA VAL A 171 -7.74 5.60 -13.12
C VAL A 171 -6.84 5.04 -12.02
N ILE A 172 -5.92 5.85 -11.52
CA ILE A 172 -4.98 5.49 -10.46
C ILE A 172 -5.50 6.10 -9.17
N GLU A 173 -5.83 5.25 -8.19
CA GLU A 173 -6.49 5.63 -6.96
C GLU A 173 -5.69 5.20 -5.73
N TRP A 174 -5.56 6.13 -4.77
CA TRP A 174 -5.00 5.92 -3.45
C TRP A 174 -6.01 6.34 -2.39
N THR A 175 -6.41 5.39 -1.55
CA THR A 175 -7.40 5.61 -0.49
C THR A 175 -6.77 5.44 0.89
N PHE A 176 -7.04 6.36 1.80
CA PHE A 176 -6.53 6.40 3.18
C PHE A 176 -7.71 6.47 4.15
N ARG A 177 -7.86 5.45 4.99
CA ARG A 177 -9.02 5.31 5.89
C ARG A 177 -8.73 5.80 7.29
N ASP A 178 -9.78 6.22 7.97
CA ASP A 178 -9.73 6.61 9.38
C ASP A 178 -9.20 5.52 10.32
N ASP A 179 -9.24 4.25 9.94
CA ASP A 179 -8.70 3.09 10.67
C ASP A 179 -7.26 2.72 10.28
N GLY A 180 -6.56 3.58 9.55
CA GLY A 180 -5.14 3.40 9.20
C GLY A 180 -4.89 2.50 7.99
N VAL A 181 -5.95 1.98 7.35
CA VAL A 181 -5.83 1.22 6.09
C VAL A 181 -5.46 2.14 4.92
N VAL A 182 -4.55 1.68 4.07
CA VAL A 182 -4.27 2.26 2.74
C VAL A 182 -4.74 1.29 1.66
N ILE A 183 -5.33 1.78 0.57
CA ILE A 183 -5.76 0.96 -0.57
C ILE A 183 -5.21 1.60 -1.84
N GLY A 184 -4.47 0.82 -2.64
CA GLY A 184 -4.02 1.22 -3.97
C GLY A 184 -4.80 0.46 -5.04
N ARG A 185 -5.39 1.17 -6.01
CA ARG A 185 -6.16 0.57 -7.10
C ARG A 185 -5.83 1.19 -8.44
N VAL A 186 -6.01 0.38 -9.49
CA VAL A 186 -6.02 0.84 -10.87
C VAL A 186 -7.30 0.37 -11.55
N GLY A 187 -7.95 1.29 -12.24
CA GLY A 187 -9.13 1.06 -13.05
C GLY A 187 -8.82 1.26 -14.53
N ALA A 188 -8.95 0.24 -15.37
CA ALA A 188 -8.86 0.38 -16.82
C ALA A 188 -10.23 0.74 -17.42
N THR A 189 -10.29 1.75 -18.28
CA THR A 189 -11.53 2.28 -18.91
C THR A 189 -11.20 3.03 -20.21
N SER A 190 -12.15 3.77 -20.80
CA SER A 190 -12.05 4.45 -22.11
C SER A 190 -12.30 3.48 -23.29
N SER A 191 -11.79 3.76 -24.48
CA SER A 191 -12.12 3.00 -25.69
C SER A 191 -11.26 1.74 -25.85
N ASN A 192 -11.88 0.69 -26.40
CA ASN A 192 -11.16 -0.49 -26.87
C ASN A 192 -10.26 -0.12 -28.06
N SER A 193 -9.33 -1.01 -28.39
CA SER A 193 -8.40 -0.81 -29.51
C SER A 193 -9.14 -0.50 -30.81
N PRO A 194 -8.85 0.61 -31.51
CA PRO A 194 -9.55 0.96 -32.74
C PRO A 194 -9.32 -0.04 -33.89
N SER A 195 -8.19 -0.75 -33.88
CA SER A 195 -7.87 -1.72 -34.94
C SER A 195 -8.50 -3.09 -34.72
N ASP A 196 -8.71 -3.45 -33.45
CA ASP A 196 -9.30 -4.73 -33.07
C ASP A 196 -10.00 -4.62 -31.72
N PRO A 197 -11.22 -4.03 -31.69
CA PRO A 197 -11.87 -3.66 -30.44
C PRO A 197 -12.41 -4.87 -29.65
N TRP A 198 -12.45 -6.05 -30.28
CA TRP A 198 -12.95 -7.28 -29.68
C TRP A 198 -11.83 -8.20 -29.19
N GLU A 199 -10.57 -7.84 -29.44
CA GLU A 199 -9.44 -8.65 -29.02
C GLU A 199 -9.29 -8.66 -27.51
N THR A 200 -9.26 -9.86 -26.94
CA THR A 200 -9.08 -10.05 -25.51
C THR A 200 -7.63 -9.74 -25.11
N HIS A 201 -7.45 -9.08 -23.97
CA HIS A 201 -6.14 -8.67 -23.48
C HIS A 201 -6.13 -8.53 -21.96
N MET A 202 -4.97 -8.25 -21.41
CA MET A 202 -4.78 -8.06 -19.98
C MET A 202 -4.25 -6.66 -19.69
N HIS A 203 -4.66 -6.05 -18.58
CA HIS A 203 -3.96 -4.90 -18.00
C HIS A 203 -3.34 -5.32 -16.67
N ASN A 204 -2.03 -5.18 -16.54
CA ASN A 204 -1.28 -5.60 -15.36
C ASN A 204 -0.56 -4.42 -14.73
N PRO A 205 -1.21 -3.65 -13.86
CA PRO A 205 -0.53 -2.63 -13.06
C PRO A 205 0.41 -3.31 -12.05
N ILE A 206 1.63 -2.78 -11.92
CA ILE A 206 2.61 -3.21 -10.93
C ILE A 206 2.94 -2.04 -10.01
N TRP A 207 2.65 -2.19 -8.73
CA TRP A 207 3.00 -1.21 -7.70
C TRP A 207 4.41 -1.45 -7.17
N ARG A 208 5.11 -0.35 -6.87
CA ARG A 208 6.33 -0.28 -6.06
C ARG A 208 6.00 0.52 -4.81
N LEU A 209 6.15 -0.09 -3.64
CA LEU A 209 5.87 0.52 -2.34
C LEU A 209 7.15 0.51 -1.50
N ASP A 210 7.70 1.69 -1.29
CA ASP A 210 8.81 1.97 -0.40
C ASP A 210 8.25 2.16 1.01
N VAL A 211 8.41 1.15 1.85
CA VAL A 211 7.77 1.09 3.17
C VAL A 211 8.80 1.48 4.22
N ASP A 212 8.54 2.60 4.90
CA ASP A 212 9.37 3.14 5.98
C ASP A 212 8.57 3.05 7.29
N LEU A 213 8.21 1.84 7.72
CA LEU A 213 7.31 1.67 8.86
C LEU A 213 8.06 2.08 10.13
N ASN A 214 7.61 3.18 10.78
CA ASN A 214 8.36 3.76 11.91
C ASN A 214 9.78 4.27 11.52
N GLY A 215 10.01 4.53 10.23
CA GLY A 215 11.31 4.88 9.65
C GLY A 215 11.83 3.78 8.72
N TRP A 216 12.83 4.09 7.89
CA TRP A 216 13.39 3.14 6.93
C TRP A 216 14.24 1.99 7.52
N PRO A 217 14.98 2.13 8.64
CA PRO A 217 15.78 1.02 9.15
C PRO A 217 14.94 0.09 10.04
N ASN A 218 15.35 -1.17 10.12
CA ASN A 218 14.78 -2.21 10.98
C ASN A 218 13.42 -2.76 10.52
N ASP A 219 13.02 -2.50 9.27
CA ASP A 219 11.87 -3.14 8.67
C ASP A 219 12.21 -4.57 8.23
N SER A 220 11.24 -5.46 8.40
CA SER A 220 11.29 -6.85 7.96
C SER A 220 9.98 -7.25 7.34
N VAL A 221 10.03 -8.09 6.31
CA VAL A 221 8.84 -8.62 5.63
C VAL A 221 8.67 -10.09 5.96
N ALA A 222 7.47 -10.50 6.36
CA ALA A 222 7.08 -11.89 6.52
C ALA A 222 6.00 -12.28 5.50
N LEU A 223 5.97 -13.56 5.13
CA LEU A 223 4.90 -14.12 4.29
C LEU A 223 3.78 -14.68 5.17
N GLY A 224 2.72 -13.91 5.41
CA GLY A 224 1.54 -14.43 6.08
C GLY A 224 0.92 -15.55 5.27
N THR A 225 0.85 -16.76 5.84
CA THR A 225 0.40 -17.98 5.15
C THR A 225 -0.57 -18.77 6.03
N HIS A 226 -1.77 -18.99 5.52
CA HIS A 226 -2.78 -19.87 6.09
C HIS A 226 -2.60 -21.32 5.60
N ILE A 227 -2.73 -22.28 6.51
CA ILE A 227 -2.54 -23.71 6.22
C ILE A 227 -3.69 -24.52 6.81
N GLU A 228 -4.54 -25.06 5.93
CA GLU A 228 -5.56 -26.04 6.27
C GLU A 228 -4.93 -27.43 6.50
N SER A 229 -5.19 -28.05 7.65
CA SER A 229 -4.64 -29.37 8.00
C SER A 229 -5.49 -30.52 7.45
N LEU A 230 -5.72 -30.54 6.14
CA LEU A 230 -6.60 -31.53 5.51
C LEU A 230 -6.04 -32.96 5.56
N PRO A 231 -6.91 -33.99 5.70
CA PRO A 231 -8.38 -33.91 5.80
C PRO A 231 -8.91 -33.62 7.23
N GLY A 232 -8.04 -33.21 8.17
CA GLY A 232 -8.44 -32.81 9.51
C GLY A 232 -9.14 -31.44 9.55
N PRO A 233 -9.79 -31.09 10.69
CA PRO A 233 -10.58 -29.87 10.81
C PRO A 233 -9.80 -28.66 11.37
N SER A 234 -8.48 -28.78 11.55
CA SER A 234 -7.66 -27.72 12.12
C SER A 234 -6.96 -26.90 11.05
N ALA A 235 -6.59 -25.66 11.38
CA ALA A 235 -5.73 -24.83 10.56
C ALA A 235 -4.68 -24.14 11.44
N THR A 236 -3.62 -23.64 10.79
CA THR A 236 -2.59 -22.80 11.43
C THR A 236 -2.21 -21.68 10.49
N ASP A 237 -1.75 -20.57 11.04
CA ASP A 237 -1.11 -19.50 10.30
C ASP A 237 0.39 -19.48 10.63
N VAL A 238 1.22 -19.16 9.65
CA VAL A 238 2.67 -18.99 9.80
C VAL A 238 3.13 -17.73 9.09
N GLU A 239 4.19 -17.11 9.60
CA GLU A 239 4.75 -15.86 9.09
C GLU A 239 6.28 -15.98 8.97
N PRO A 240 6.80 -16.83 8.06
CA PRO A 240 8.24 -16.88 7.80
C PRO A 240 8.74 -15.53 7.28
N VAL A 241 9.77 -14.99 7.94
CA VAL A 241 10.46 -13.75 7.56
C VAL A 241 11.36 -13.98 6.35
N PHE A 242 11.30 -13.09 5.37
CA PHE A 242 12.24 -13.03 4.26
C PHE A 242 13.60 -12.54 4.79
N THR A 243 14.65 -13.34 4.62
CA THR A 243 16.02 -12.96 5.01
C THR A 243 16.82 -12.37 3.85
N VAL A 244 16.44 -12.70 2.62
CA VAL A 244 17.00 -12.18 1.38
C VAL A 244 15.87 -11.86 0.39
N GLU A 245 16.18 -11.02 -0.60
CA GLU A 245 15.25 -10.64 -1.65
C GLU A 245 14.63 -11.85 -2.37
N ALA A 246 13.35 -11.74 -2.70
CA ALA A 246 12.62 -12.84 -3.31
C ALA A 246 11.43 -12.35 -4.14
N GLY A 247 11.07 -13.13 -5.14
CA GLY A 247 9.78 -13.05 -5.82
C GLY A 247 8.99 -14.33 -5.60
N LEU A 248 7.68 -14.21 -5.41
CA LEU A 248 6.80 -15.35 -5.17
C LEU A 248 5.40 -15.19 -5.79
N PRO A 249 4.73 -16.30 -6.14
CA PRO A 249 3.35 -16.27 -6.60
C PRO A 249 2.41 -16.03 -5.41
N TRP A 250 1.30 -15.35 -5.65
CA TRP A 250 0.21 -15.31 -4.69
C TRP A 250 -0.61 -16.60 -4.77
N ASP A 251 -0.94 -17.16 -3.62
CA ASP A 251 -1.83 -18.32 -3.51
C ASP A 251 -3.11 -17.90 -2.77
N PRO A 252 -4.27 -17.87 -3.43
CA PRO A 252 -5.54 -17.52 -2.79
C PRO A 252 -5.99 -18.55 -1.75
N HIS A 253 -5.58 -19.81 -1.84
CA HIS A 253 -5.93 -20.84 -0.86
C HIS A 253 -5.11 -20.71 0.42
N ALA A 254 -3.90 -20.15 0.32
CA ALA A 254 -3.04 -19.88 1.45
C ALA A 254 -3.23 -18.47 2.03
N PHE A 255 -4.12 -17.64 1.45
CA PHE A 255 -4.35 -16.26 1.86
C PHE A 255 -3.05 -15.43 1.95
N ASN A 256 -2.10 -15.70 1.05
CA ASN A 256 -0.76 -15.11 1.13
C ASN A 256 -0.81 -13.58 1.20
N SER A 257 -0.05 -13.01 2.13
CA SER A 257 0.13 -11.56 2.31
C SER A 257 1.59 -11.22 2.62
N LEU A 258 2.03 -10.01 2.29
CA LEU A 258 3.35 -9.49 2.70
C LEU A 258 3.17 -8.62 3.95
N ASN A 259 3.65 -9.09 5.09
CA ASN A 259 3.49 -8.43 6.38
C ASN A 259 4.77 -7.69 6.72
N VAL A 260 4.74 -6.35 6.65
CA VAL A 260 5.89 -5.51 7.03
C VAL A 260 5.78 -5.16 8.50
N SER A 261 6.88 -5.34 9.23
CA SER A 261 6.98 -5.00 10.64
C SER A 261 8.28 -4.25 10.90
N ASP A 262 8.25 -3.31 11.85
CA ASP A 262 9.45 -2.69 12.39
C ASP A 262 9.83 -3.37 13.70
N LYS A 263 11.12 -3.58 13.90
CA LYS A 263 11.68 -4.26 15.09
C LYS A 263 11.30 -3.61 16.42
N PHE A 264 11.06 -2.29 16.42
CA PHE A 264 10.84 -1.51 17.63
C PHE A 264 9.41 -0.99 17.77
N LEU A 265 8.61 -1.04 16.72
CA LEU A 265 7.23 -0.59 16.72
C LEU A 265 6.31 -1.61 17.38
N LYS A 266 5.71 -1.20 18.50
CA LYS A 266 4.77 -2.02 19.26
C LYS A 266 3.55 -1.20 19.65
N ASN A 267 2.40 -1.87 19.77
CA ASN A 267 1.22 -1.26 20.37
C ASN A 267 1.37 -1.10 21.89
N GLY A 268 0.36 -0.51 22.54
CA GLY A 268 0.34 -0.33 23.99
C GLY A 268 0.27 -1.64 24.79
N LYS A 269 0.05 -2.79 24.15
CA LYS A 269 0.07 -4.13 24.75
C LYS A 269 1.41 -4.85 24.59
N GLY A 270 2.32 -4.30 23.80
CA GLY A 270 3.63 -4.90 23.54
C GLY A 270 3.65 -5.87 22.36
N ASP A 271 2.54 -5.99 21.62
CA ASP A 271 2.48 -6.74 20.36
C ASP A 271 3.17 -5.94 19.26
N GLN A 272 3.87 -6.62 18.36
CA GLN A 272 4.58 -5.98 17.25
C GLN A 272 3.56 -5.46 16.25
N THR A 273 3.67 -4.19 15.86
CA THR A 273 2.78 -3.61 14.84
C THR A 273 3.28 -3.99 13.45
N GLU A 274 2.34 -4.39 12.60
CA GLU A 274 2.61 -4.73 11.21
C GLU A 274 1.65 -4.00 10.26
N TYR A 275 2.00 -3.99 8.98
CA TYR A 275 1.09 -3.68 7.89
C TYR A 275 1.13 -4.81 6.85
N GLN A 276 -0.04 -5.34 6.53
CA GLN A 276 -0.23 -6.49 5.64
C GLN A 276 -0.66 -6.02 4.26
N LEU A 277 0.14 -6.30 3.23
CA LEU A 277 -0.24 -6.14 1.83
C LEU A 277 -1.08 -7.36 1.42
N ILE A 278 -2.37 -7.12 1.26
CA ILE A 278 -3.38 -8.10 0.89
C ILE A 278 -3.84 -7.82 -0.55
N PRO A 279 -3.64 -8.76 -1.50
CA PRO A 279 -4.14 -8.62 -2.85
C PRO A 279 -5.67 -8.47 -2.91
N LEU A 280 -6.14 -7.57 -3.76
CA LEU A 280 -7.56 -7.40 -4.13
C LEU A 280 -7.75 -7.64 -5.63
N PRO A 281 -7.47 -8.85 -6.15
CA PRO A 281 -7.66 -9.12 -7.56
C PRO A 281 -9.14 -9.24 -7.92
N THR A 282 -9.49 -8.77 -9.11
CA THR A 282 -10.80 -9.05 -9.71
C THR A 282 -10.70 -10.31 -10.57
N GLY A 283 -11.04 -11.45 -10.00
CA GLY A 283 -11.05 -12.76 -10.67
C GLY A 283 -9.77 -13.57 -10.47
N GLY A 284 -8.59 -13.00 -10.72
CA GLY A 284 -7.31 -13.70 -10.53
C GLY A 284 -6.09 -12.89 -10.96
N LEU A 285 -4.91 -13.51 -10.92
CA LEU A 285 -3.64 -12.92 -11.33
C LEU A 285 -3.02 -13.68 -12.49
N SER A 286 -2.62 -12.96 -13.54
CA SER A 286 -2.10 -13.53 -14.78
C SER A 286 -0.64 -13.97 -14.66
N ARG A 287 -0.15 -14.74 -15.66
CA ARG A 287 1.27 -15.04 -15.86
C ARG A 287 1.59 -14.88 -17.34
N HIS A 288 2.71 -14.24 -17.67
CA HIS A 288 3.09 -13.93 -19.04
C HIS A 288 4.54 -14.29 -19.34
N LEU A 289 4.96 -14.26 -20.60
CA LEU A 289 6.32 -14.63 -21.01
C LEU A 289 7.41 -13.86 -20.25
N GLU A 290 7.17 -12.60 -19.93
CA GLU A 290 8.10 -11.72 -19.24
C GLU A 290 8.37 -12.20 -17.82
N ALA A 291 9.65 -12.32 -17.48
CA ALA A 291 10.09 -12.89 -16.21
C ALA A 291 9.50 -12.17 -14.98
N PHE A 292 9.39 -10.83 -15.00
CA PHE A 292 8.83 -10.06 -13.89
C PHE A 292 7.34 -10.34 -13.64
N THR A 293 6.63 -10.92 -14.62
CA THR A 293 5.21 -11.28 -14.49
C THR A 293 5.00 -12.69 -13.94
N GLN A 294 6.07 -13.47 -13.74
CA GLN A 294 6.01 -14.84 -13.24
C GLN A 294 5.68 -14.92 -11.74
N GLN A 295 5.89 -13.81 -11.03
CA GLN A 295 5.58 -13.65 -9.62
C GLN A 295 4.53 -12.55 -9.45
N ASP A 296 3.78 -12.60 -8.35
CA ASP A 296 2.82 -11.55 -7.98
C ASP A 296 3.39 -10.60 -6.94
N PHE A 297 4.25 -11.13 -6.08
CA PHE A 297 4.94 -10.40 -5.04
C PHE A 297 6.43 -10.38 -5.29
N TRP A 298 7.05 -9.25 -4.94
CA TRP A 298 8.49 -9.17 -4.76
C TRP A 298 8.79 -8.38 -3.50
N VAL A 299 9.85 -8.81 -2.80
CA VAL A 299 10.47 -8.09 -1.69
C VAL A 299 11.90 -7.82 -2.10
N THR A 300 12.26 -6.54 -2.19
CA THR A 300 13.61 -6.11 -2.54
C THR A 300 14.19 -5.24 -1.42
N HIS A 301 15.51 -5.22 -1.33
CA HIS A 301 16.23 -4.24 -0.54
C HIS A 301 16.06 -2.86 -1.21
N TYR A 302 16.00 -1.79 -0.43
CA TYR A 302 15.91 -0.46 -1.04
C TYR A 302 17.18 -0.12 -1.82
N ASN A 303 16.99 0.20 -3.10
CA ASN A 303 17.98 0.84 -3.94
C ASN A 303 17.31 1.96 -4.76
N TRP A 304 17.85 3.17 -4.64
CA TRP A 304 17.28 4.36 -5.28
C TRP A 304 17.29 4.30 -6.82
N THR A 305 18.10 3.43 -7.44
CA THR A 305 18.09 3.21 -8.91
C THR A 305 17.05 2.20 -9.38
N GLU A 306 16.47 1.42 -8.47
CA GLU A 306 15.61 0.27 -8.77
C GLU A 306 14.13 0.67 -8.79
N MET A 307 13.73 1.23 -9.92
CA MET A 307 12.41 1.83 -10.11
C MET A 307 11.54 1.06 -11.11
N SER A 308 12.12 0.12 -11.86
CA SER A 308 11.49 -0.55 -13.00
C SER A 308 11.09 -1.98 -12.66
N ALA A 309 9.79 -2.26 -12.68
CA ALA A 309 9.25 -3.60 -12.44
C ALA A 309 9.77 -4.62 -13.46
N ARG A 310 10.14 -4.17 -14.66
CA ARG A 310 10.63 -5.02 -15.75
C ARG A 310 11.94 -5.74 -15.37
N ASP A 311 12.71 -5.11 -14.50
CA ASP A 311 14.06 -5.52 -14.12
C ASP A 311 14.10 -6.25 -12.77
N LEU A 312 12.94 -6.54 -12.16
CA LEU A 312 12.82 -7.18 -10.83
C LEU A 312 13.65 -8.44 -10.68
N LEU A 313 13.70 -9.29 -11.71
CA LEU A 313 14.50 -10.51 -11.65
C LEU A 313 16.00 -10.20 -11.56
N SER A 314 16.45 -9.11 -12.18
CA SER A 314 17.86 -8.68 -12.13
C SER A 314 18.24 -8.07 -10.79
N TYR A 315 17.30 -7.37 -10.12
CA TYR A 315 17.53 -6.77 -8.80
C TYR A 315 17.86 -7.86 -7.77
N ILE A 316 17.11 -8.95 -7.78
CA ILE A 316 17.31 -10.07 -6.85
C ILE A 316 18.39 -11.08 -7.27
N THR A 317 19.23 -10.75 -8.27
CA THR A 317 20.24 -11.67 -8.82
C THR A 317 21.64 -11.02 -8.87
N PRO A 318 22.53 -11.31 -7.89
CA PRO A 318 22.31 -12.14 -6.70
C PRO A 318 21.42 -11.42 -5.67
N PRO A 319 20.71 -12.16 -4.79
CA PRO A 319 19.79 -11.54 -3.84
C PRO A 319 20.53 -10.86 -2.69
N GLU A 320 20.06 -9.68 -2.29
CA GLU A 320 20.54 -8.92 -1.13
C GLU A 320 19.77 -9.28 0.17
N PRO A 321 20.27 -8.95 1.36
CA PRO A 321 19.52 -9.10 2.61
C PRO A 321 18.32 -8.13 2.73
N VAL A 322 17.18 -8.60 3.24
CA VAL A 322 15.95 -7.79 3.42
C VAL A 322 15.34 -7.86 4.83
N ALA A 323 16.09 -8.39 5.79
CA ALA A 323 15.68 -8.39 7.20
C ALA A 323 16.34 -7.23 7.95
N ASP A 324 15.56 -6.58 8.82
CA ASP A 324 15.96 -5.43 9.64
C ASP A 324 16.60 -4.27 8.83
N THR A 325 16.04 -3.94 7.66
CA THR A 325 16.59 -2.95 6.71
C THR A 325 15.47 -2.19 5.99
N ASP A 326 15.83 -1.29 5.09
CA ASP A 326 14.91 -0.59 4.19
C ASP A 326 14.39 -1.54 3.10
N VAL A 327 13.07 -1.68 2.99
CA VAL A 327 12.41 -2.70 2.17
C VAL A 327 11.42 -2.08 1.19
N VAL A 328 11.43 -2.62 -0.03
CA VAL A 328 10.48 -2.26 -1.08
C VAL A 328 9.61 -3.47 -1.40
N LEU A 329 8.30 -3.28 -1.29
CA LEU A 329 7.31 -4.27 -1.73
C LEU A 329 6.88 -3.98 -3.16
N TRP A 330 6.72 -5.05 -3.93
CA TRP A 330 6.15 -4.99 -5.26
C TRP A 330 4.96 -5.93 -5.36
N TYR A 331 3.89 -5.45 -5.99
CA TYR A 331 2.68 -6.23 -6.22
C TYR A 331 2.20 -6.06 -7.65
N LYS A 332 1.90 -7.17 -8.33
CA LYS A 332 1.30 -7.19 -9.67
C LYS A 332 -0.19 -7.49 -9.56
N GLY A 333 -1.02 -6.51 -9.91
CA GLY A 333 -2.44 -6.72 -10.17
C GLY A 333 -2.68 -7.23 -11.58
N SER A 334 -3.89 -7.74 -11.82
CA SER A 334 -4.34 -8.13 -13.15
C SER A 334 -5.80 -7.76 -13.37
N ILE A 335 -6.10 -7.36 -14.60
CA ILE A 335 -7.44 -7.16 -15.15
C ILE A 335 -7.47 -7.97 -16.45
N HIS A 336 -8.31 -8.99 -16.50
CA HIS A 336 -8.59 -9.71 -17.73
C HIS A 336 -9.74 -9.03 -18.46
N HIS A 337 -9.43 -8.37 -19.58
CA HIS A 337 -10.43 -7.67 -20.37
C HIS A 337 -10.84 -8.54 -21.55
N HIS A 338 -12.06 -9.07 -21.45
CA HIS A 338 -12.78 -9.69 -22.56
C HIS A 338 -13.81 -8.68 -23.06
N PRO A 339 -13.52 -7.98 -24.18
CA PRO A 339 -14.42 -6.99 -24.75
C PRO A 339 -15.84 -7.52 -24.92
N ARG A 340 -16.81 -6.66 -24.60
CA ARG A 340 -18.25 -6.98 -24.65
C ARG A 340 -19.07 -5.80 -25.16
N ASP A 341 -20.31 -6.07 -25.52
CA ASP A 341 -21.21 -5.05 -26.08
C ASP A 341 -21.42 -3.85 -25.13
N GLU A 342 -21.31 -4.05 -23.81
CA GLU A 342 -21.37 -2.92 -22.87
C GLU A 342 -20.17 -1.97 -22.92
N ASP A 343 -19.08 -2.35 -23.59
CA ASP A 343 -17.94 -1.47 -23.84
C ASP A 343 -18.16 -0.61 -25.08
N GLY A 344 -19.06 -1.01 -25.99
CA GLY A 344 -19.38 -0.28 -27.20
C GLY A 344 -19.85 -1.13 -28.37
N GLU A 345 -20.07 -0.45 -29.50
CA GLU A 345 -20.47 -1.05 -30.77
C GLU A 345 -19.73 -0.40 -31.95
N ILE A 346 -19.76 -1.06 -33.13
CA ILE A 346 -19.25 -0.47 -34.37
C ILE A 346 -20.36 0.34 -35.05
N VAL A 347 -20.21 1.66 -35.06
CA VAL A 347 -21.12 2.58 -35.78
C VAL A 347 -20.36 3.23 -36.93
N ASN A 348 -20.87 3.07 -38.16
CA ASN A 348 -20.25 3.60 -39.38
C ASN A 348 -18.77 3.20 -39.57
N GLY A 349 -18.39 2.01 -39.11
CA GLY A 349 -17.02 1.49 -39.24
C GLY A 349 -16.05 1.94 -38.16
N TYR A 350 -16.51 2.66 -37.13
CA TYR A 350 -15.70 3.11 -35.99
C TYR A 350 -16.26 2.58 -34.68
N TRP A 351 -15.36 2.32 -33.72
CA TRP A 351 -15.77 1.99 -32.35
C TRP A 351 -16.46 3.18 -31.69
N HIS A 352 -17.65 2.95 -31.15
CA HIS A 352 -18.42 3.91 -30.41
C HIS A 352 -18.82 3.32 -29.06
N GLY A 353 -18.09 3.70 -28.01
CA GLY A 353 -18.34 3.25 -26.65
C GLY A 353 -17.15 3.49 -25.73
N VAL A 354 -17.40 3.26 -24.43
CA VAL A 354 -16.45 3.38 -23.35
C VAL A 354 -16.56 2.14 -22.48
N ALA A 355 -15.47 1.39 -22.36
CA ALA A 355 -15.36 0.26 -21.44
C ALA A 355 -15.62 0.74 -20.01
N LEU A 356 -16.51 0.03 -19.31
CA LEU A 356 -16.76 0.32 -17.90
C LEU A 356 -15.48 0.08 -17.09
N VAL A 357 -15.30 0.86 -16.02
CA VAL A 357 -14.06 0.78 -15.24
C VAL A 357 -13.89 -0.61 -14.62
N MET A 358 -12.79 -1.28 -14.97
CA MET A 358 -12.40 -2.58 -14.43
C MET A 358 -11.28 -2.39 -13.42
N TRP A 359 -11.52 -2.77 -12.16
CA TRP A 359 -10.60 -2.50 -11.06
C TRP A 359 -9.73 -3.70 -10.70
N THR A 360 -8.52 -3.43 -10.24
CA THR A 360 -7.67 -4.36 -9.48
C THR A 360 -6.85 -3.55 -8.47
N GLY A 361 -6.30 -4.17 -7.43
CA GLY A 361 -5.61 -3.42 -6.39
C GLY A 361 -5.11 -4.27 -5.24
N PHE A 362 -4.74 -3.59 -4.16
CA PHE A 362 -4.36 -4.19 -2.88
C PHE A 362 -4.88 -3.34 -1.72
N MET A 363 -4.93 -3.97 -0.55
CA MET A 363 -5.12 -3.32 0.73
C MET A 363 -3.83 -3.43 1.53
N PHE A 364 -3.36 -2.34 2.11
CA PHE A 364 -2.28 -2.31 3.09
C PHE A 364 -2.89 -2.03 4.46
N LYS A 365 -3.08 -3.11 5.22
CA LYS A 365 -3.92 -3.13 6.42
C LYS A 365 -3.05 -3.20 7.68
N PRO A 366 -3.27 -2.33 8.68
CA PRO A 366 -2.57 -2.47 9.94
C PRO A 366 -3.00 -3.73 10.72
N HIS A 367 -2.03 -4.39 11.33
CA HIS A 367 -2.19 -5.46 12.30
C HIS A 367 -1.48 -5.02 13.58
N ASP A 368 -2.17 -5.08 14.72
CA ASP A 368 -1.64 -4.61 16.01
C ASP A 368 -1.08 -3.17 15.99
N LEU A 369 -1.67 -2.26 15.20
CA LEU A 369 -1.40 -0.81 15.28
C LEU A 369 -2.14 -0.16 16.46
N PHE A 370 -3.39 -0.57 16.64
CA PHE A 370 -4.26 -0.12 17.72
C PHE A 370 -4.27 -1.15 18.83
N ASP A 371 -4.41 -0.67 20.07
CA ASP A 371 -4.40 -1.54 21.25
C ASP A 371 -5.73 -2.32 21.40
N ARG A 372 -6.75 -1.97 20.62
CA ARG A 372 -8.11 -2.55 20.62
C ARG A 372 -8.84 -2.15 19.34
N THR A 373 -10.06 -2.66 19.15
CA THR A 373 -10.95 -2.23 18.06
C THR A 373 -10.99 -0.70 17.96
N PRO A 374 -10.57 -0.12 16.81
CA PRO A 374 -10.55 1.33 16.64
C PRO A 374 -11.91 1.94 16.94
N PHE A 375 -11.91 2.89 17.87
CA PHE A 375 -13.05 3.74 18.20
C PHE A 375 -14.27 3.02 18.78
N TYR A 376 -14.10 1.77 19.24
CA TYR A 376 -15.10 1.09 20.06
C TYR A 376 -15.04 1.62 21.51
N PRO A 377 -16.19 2.02 22.11
CA PRO A 377 -16.23 2.65 23.43
C PRO A 377 -15.66 1.77 24.56
#